data_AF-A0A8X7UH36-F1
#
_entry.id   AF-A0A8X7UH36-F1
#
_cell.length_a   1.000
_cell.length_b   1.000
_cell.length_c   1.000
_cell.angle_alpha   90.00
_cell.angle_beta   90.00
_cell.angle_gamma   90.00
#
_symmetry.space_group_name_H-M   'P 1'
#
loop_
_entity.id
_entity.type
_entity.pdbx_description
1 polymer ?
#
loop_
_entity_poly.entity_id
_entity_poly.type
_entity_poly.pdbx_seq_one_letter_code
_entity_poly.pdbx_strand_id
1 'polypeptide(L)'
;MYSLILRGRRLQKCRLSLNLTPFSSAARKGQNFTVSYLVDSLGFTPKLAESISKKVSFNNKCNPDSVLNLLRTHGFTDSQISTIITDYPLLLTLDADKSLAPKLQALQSKVSSASELTETISKVPKILSKDRSLSVYYDFVKEVMEADKSSKLETLSPQRGKQENKIRNVLALRGIGVPQRLLFPLLISECPHICGKETFQESLKKVLEMGFDPTTPKFLEALRVVKGLNKEAMEEKVNVYKRLGFAVEDIWVMFKKFPTFLTLSERKITLNFETMRKCGLLEDEVCLVVKRFPQCIGVSEKNILNSVETFIGLGFSREDVAMMVKRLPPCIGYSVETVKKKIEFVVKEMGWPLKAVASYPQVLGYSMEKRMVPRCNVIKALIAKGLIKSELPPVSTVLVCTDQDFLKRYVRKHDDDDDDDEELVAELMGIFTGETRT
;
A
#
# COMPACT_ATOMS: atom_id res chain seq x y z
N MET A 1 -26.40 10.19 -50.59
CA MET A 1 -25.70 11.19 -49.76
C MET A 1 -25.50 10.64 -48.36
N TYR A 2 -24.23 10.48 -47.99
CA TYR A 2 -23.62 10.45 -46.66
C TYR A 2 -24.23 9.61 -45.51
N SER A 3 -23.53 8.49 -45.29
CA SER A 3 -23.07 7.91 -44.02
C SER A 3 -23.11 8.77 -42.76
N LEU A 4 -23.36 8.13 -41.60
CA LEU A 4 -22.45 8.14 -40.44
C LEU A 4 -22.83 7.05 -39.43
N ILE A 5 -22.10 5.93 -39.47
CA ILE A 5 -22.08 4.88 -38.45
C ILE A 5 -21.19 5.36 -37.30
N LEU A 6 -21.78 5.82 -36.19
CA LEU A 6 -21.05 6.11 -34.96
C LEU A 6 -20.83 4.80 -34.16
N ARG A 7 -19.70 4.13 -34.43
CA ARG A 7 -19.12 3.12 -33.52
C ARG A 7 -18.60 3.81 -32.26
N GLY A 8 -19.46 3.98 -31.26
CA GLY A 8 -19.07 4.38 -29.91
C GLY A 8 -18.21 3.30 -29.24
N ARG A 9 -16.87 3.44 -29.28
CA ARG A 9 -15.97 2.68 -28.40
C ARG A 9 -16.20 3.16 -26.96
N ARG A 10 -16.96 2.39 -26.18
CA ARG A 10 -16.98 2.53 -24.71
C ARG A 10 -15.58 2.26 -24.16
N LEU A 11 -14.86 3.31 -23.79
CA LEU A 11 -13.68 3.23 -22.93
C LEU A 11 -14.12 2.67 -21.58
N GLN A 12 -13.86 1.39 -21.37
CA GLN A 12 -14.07 0.71 -20.10
C GLN A 12 -13.08 1.31 -19.09
N LYS A 13 -13.54 2.28 -18.29
CA LYS A 13 -12.78 2.86 -17.19
C LYS A 13 -12.42 1.74 -16.22
N CYS A 14 -11.16 1.29 -16.21
CA CYS A 14 -10.59 0.55 -15.10
C CYS A 14 -10.53 1.48 -13.88
N ARG A 15 -11.63 1.57 -13.14
CA ARG A 15 -11.66 2.14 -11.79
C ARG A 15 -10.96 1.15 -10.85
N LEU A 16 -9.70 1.41 -10.51
CA LEU A 16 -9.18 1.02 -9.20
C LEU A 16 -9.79 2.00 -8.20
N SER A 17 -11.03 1.76 -7.81
CA SER A 17 -11.68 2.49 -6.74
C SER A 17 -11.10 2.00 -5.40
N LEU A 18 -10.23 2.79 -4.79
CA LEU A 18 -10.04 2.78 -3.33
C LEU A 18 -11.27 3.43 -2.71
N ASN A 19 -12.37 2.69 -2.63
CA ASN A 19 -13.55 3.10 -1.88
C ASN A 19 -13.33 2.70 -0.41
N LEU A 20 -12.93 3.66 0.41
CA LEU A 20 -13.14 3.58 1.86
C LEU A 20 -14.62 3.87 2.11
N THR A 21 -15.41 2.83 2.34
CA THR A 21 -16.82 2.96 2.72
C THR A 21 -16.94 3.43 4.17
N PRO A 22 -18.02 4.15 4.55
CA PRO A 22 -18.24 4.59 5.92
C PRO A 22 -18.46 3.40 6.86
N PHE A 23 -17.83 3.45 8.03
CA PHE A 23 -17.89 2.41 9.06
C PHE A 23 -19.28 2.36 9.73
N SER A 24 -20.00 1.25 9.50
CA SER A 24 -21.18 0.85 10.28
C SER A 24 -20.77 -0.02 11.48
N SER A 25 -21.56 -0.03 12.56
CA SER A 25 -21.33 -0.88 13.74
C SER A 25 -21.32 -2.38 13.42
N ALA A 26 -22.09 -2.81 12.40
CA ALA A 26 -22.07 -4.18 11.89
C ALA A 26 -20.74 -4.53 11.19
N ALA A 27 -20.10 -3.55 10.53
CA ALA A 27 -18.82 -3.75 9.88
C ALA A 27 -17.67 -3.93 10.89
N ARG A 28 -17.71 -3.24 12.04
CA ARG A 28 -16.75 -3.46 13.15
C ARG A 28 -16.88 -4.86 13.74
N LYS A 29 -18.11 -5.35 13.93
CA LYS A 29 -18.35 -6.70 14.48
C LYS A 29 -17.83 -7.80 13.54
N GLY A 30 -18.03 -7.64 12.23
CA GLY A 30 -17.48 -8.55 11.21
C GLY A 30 -15.95 -8.53 11.11
N GLN A 31 -15.33 -7.35 11.19
CA GLN A 31 -13.87 -7.23 11.18
C GLN A 31 -13.24 -7.90 12.40
N ASN A 32 -13.78 -7.69 13.61
CA ASN A 32 -13.25 -8.30 14.83
C ASN A 32 -13.34 -9.84 14.79
N PHE A 33 -14.47 -10.38 14.32
CA PHE A 33 -14.61 -11.83 14.13
C PHE A 33 -13.61 -12.37 13.10
N THR A 34 -13.42 -11.66 11.99
CA THR A 34 -12.47 -12.07 10.94
C THR A 34 -11.05 -12.12 11.49
N VAL A 35 -10.64 -11.15 12.30
CA VAL A 35 -9.31 -11.14 12.93
C VAL A 35 -9.12 -12.33 13.87
N SER A 36 -10.06 -12.56 14.79
CA SER A 36 -9.95 -13.70 15.72
C SER A 36 -9.93 -15.04 14.98
N TYR A 37 -10.83 -15.21 14.00
CA TYR A 37 -10.88 -16.43 13.18
C TYR A 37 -9.55 -16.73 12.47
N LEU A 38 -8.92 -15.70 11.89
CA LEU A 38 -7.65 -15.83 11.16
C LEU A 38 -6.48 -16.18 12.09
N VAL A 39 -6.49 -15.68 13.34
CA VAL A 39 -5.50 -16.06 14.36
C VAL A 39 -5.72 -17.51 14.79
N ASP A 40 -6.95 -17.86 15.15
CA ASP A 40 -7.27 -19.16 15.73
C ASP A 40 -7.16 -20.32 14.72
N SER A 41 -7.58 -20.08 13.47
CA SER A 41 -7.71 -21.14 12.45
C SER A 41 -6.47 -21.33 11.58
N LEU A 42 -5.67 -20.28 11.39
CA LEU A 42 -4.50 -20.26 10.49
C LEU A 42 -3.20 -19.89 11.21
N GLY A 43 -3.24 -19.59 12.51
CA GLY A 43 -2.06 -19.26 13.31
C GLY A 43 -1.42 -17.92 12.93
N PHE A 44 -2.17 -17.01 12.30
CA PHE A 44 -1.61 -15.70 11.94
C PHE A 44 -1.33 -14.85 13.18
N THR A 45 -0.28 -14.03 13.10
CA THR A 45 -0.10 -12.97 14.11
C THR A 45 -1.29 -12.00 14.07
N PRO A 46 -1.70 -11.42 15.22
CA PRO A 46 -2.83 -10.48 15.26
C PRO A 46 -2.68 -9.32 14.26
N LYS A 47 -1.45 -8.85 14.03
CA LYS A 47 -1.15 -7.77 13.07
C LYS A 47 -1.38 -8.19 11.62
N LEU A 48 -0.94 -9.39 11.26
CA LEU A 48 -1.16 -9.92 9.91
C LEU A 48 -2.66 -10.18 9.69
N ALA A 49 -3.34 -10.76 10.67
CA ALA A 49 -4.79 -10.96 10.64
C ALA A 49 -5.55 -9.63 10.48
N GLU A 50 -5.15 -8.56 11.18
CA GLU A 50 -5.73 -7.22 11.02
C GLU A 50 -5.45 -6.61 9.63
N SER A 51 -4.26 -6.86 9.06
CA SER A 51 -3.96 -6.43 7.69
C SER A 51 -4.80 -7.17 6.65
N ILE A 52 -5.08 -8.45 6.89
CA ILE A 52 -5.91 -9.30 6.02
C ILE A 52 -7.39 -8.91 6.15
N SER A 53 -7.88 -8.62 7.36
CA SER A 53 -9.29 -8.24 7.61
C SER A 53 -9.69 -6.90 6.99
N LYS A 54 -8.70 -6.06 6.63
CA LYS A 54 -8.93 -4.85 5.81
C LYS A 54 -9.32 -5.17 4.36
N LYS A 55 -9.01 -6.38 3.88
CA LYS A 55 -9.28 -6.84 2.51
C LYS A 55 -10.47 -7.81 2.41
N VAL A 56 -10.83 -8.47 3.51
CA VAL A 56 -11.95 -9.43 3.58
C VAL A 56 -12.63 -9.34 4.94
N SER A 57 -13.96 -9.46 4.99
CA SER A 57 -14.71 -9.47 6.24
C SER A 57 -15.87 -10.44 6.14
N PHE A 58 -16.05 -11.27 7.17
CA PHE A 58 -17.17 -12.19 7.34
C PHE A 58 -17.54 -12.32 8.82
N ASN A 59 -18.73 -12.86 9.11
CA ASN A 59 -19.32 -12.89 10.45
C ASN A 59 -19.61 -14.30 10.96
N ASN A 60 -19.22 -15.33 10.21
CA ASN A 60 -19.41 -16.74 10.57
C ASN A 60 -18.23 -17.57 10.04
N LYS A 61 -18.05 -18.74 10.64
CA LYS A 61 -16.97 -19.68 10.27
C LYS A 61 -17.36 -20.71 9.20
N CYS A 62 -18.65 -20.86 8.88
CA CYS A 62 -19.12 -21.97 8.05
C CYS A 62 -18.49 -21.97 6.65
N ASN A 63 -18.57 -20.84 5.93
CA ASN A 63 -17.98 -20.74 4.60
C ASN A 63 -16.43 -20.82 4.59
N PRO A 64 -15.71 -20.05 5.43
CA PRO A 64 -14.25 -20.13 5.42
C PRO A 64 -13.75 -21.51 5.86
N ASP A 65 -14.39 -22.19 6.84
CA ASP A 65 -14.03 -23.56 7.21
C ASP A 65 -14.20 -24.52 6.03
N SER A 66 -15.30 -24.42 5.28
CA SER A 66 -15.50 -25.23 4.07
C SER A 66 -14.42 -24.97 3.01
N VAL A 67 -14.02 -23.72 2.80
CA VAL A 67 -12.93 -23.36 1.87
C VAL A 67 -11.59 -23.94 2.33
N LEU A 68 -11.25 -23.80 3.61
CA LEU A 68 -10.00 -24.31 4.16
C LEU A 68 -9.95 -25.84 4.10
N ASN A 69 -11.04 -26.51 4.46
CA ASN A 69 -11.14 -27.96 4.41
C ASN A 69 -11.06 -28.47 2.96
N LEU A 70 -11.70 -27.79 2.01
CA LEU A 70 -11.60 -28.14 0.59
C LEU A 70 -10.15 -28.07 0.09
N LEU A 71 -9.39 -27.05 0.48
CA LEU A 71 -7.97 -26.95 0.15
C LEU A 71 -7.17 -28.08 0.79
N ARG A 72 -7.39 -28.40 2.07
CA ARG A 72 -6.70 -29.52 2.74
C ARG A 72 -6.99 -30.86 2.04
N THR A 73 -8.23 -31.10 1.63
CA THR A 73 -8.62 -32.30 0.87
C THR A 73 -7.91 -32.40 -0.48
N HIS A 74 -7.53 -31.27 -1.09
CA HIS A 74 -6.73 -31.23 -2.31
C HIS A 74 -5.21 -31.22 -2.05
N GLY A 75 -4.77 -31.53 -0.82
CA GLY A 75 -3.37 -31.75 -0.47
C GLY A 75 -2.57 -30.50 -0.12
N PHE A 76 -3.22 -29.35 0.09
CA PHE A 76 -2.53 -28.13 0.53
C PHE A 76 -2.15 -28.21 2.01
N THR A 77 -0.90 -27.88 2.32
CA THR A 77 -0.42 -27.74 3.71
C THR A 77 -0.93 -26.46 4.35
N ASP A 78 -1.02 -26.41 5.68
CA ASP A 78 -1.44 -25.19 6.38
C ASP A 78 -0.52 -23.99 6.08
N SER A 79 0.79 -24.21 5.86
CA SER A 79 1.72 -23.15 5.44
C SER A 79 1.38 -22.58 4.05
N GLN A 80 1.05 -23.46 3.10
CA GLN A 80 0.61 -23.06 1.76
C GLN A 80 -0.73 -22.33 1.81
N ILE A 81 -1.67 -22.81 2.62
CA ILE A 81 -2.97 -22.17 2.84
C ILE A 81 -2.78 -20.77 3.43
N SER A 82 -1.93 -20.63 4.46
CA SER A 82 -1.60 -19.33 5.06
C SER A 82 -0.98 -18.36 4.05
N THR A 83 -0.12 -18.85 3.16
CA THR A 83 0.43 -18.04 2.06
C THR A 83 -0.69 -17.59 1.09
N ILE A 84 -1.54 -18.52 0.67
CA ILE A 84 -2.67 -18.26 -0.23
C ILE A 84 -3.62 -17.20 0.36
N ILE A 85 -4.01 -17.34 1.63
CA ILE A 85 -4.95 -16.42 2.28
C ILE A 85 -4.32 -15.05 2.49
N THR A 86 -3.02 -14.98 2.75
CA THR A 86 -2.29 -13.70 2.85
C THR A 86 -2.35 -12.91 1.52
N ASP A 87 -2.16 -13.62 0.41
CA ASP A 87 -2.08 -13.03 -0.93
C ASP A 87 -3.46 -12.80 -1.59
N TYR A 88 -4.43 -13.66 -1.29
CA TYR A 88 -5.80 -13.57 -1.81
C TYR A 88 -6.87 -13.85 -0.74
N PRO A 89 -7.09 -12.93 0.21
CA PRO A 89 -8.03 -13.11 1.32
C PRO A 89 -9.49 -13.36 0.91
N LEU A 90 -9.91 -12.83 -0.23
CA LEU A 90 -11.28 -12.97 -0.75
C LEU A 90 -11.65 -14.43 -1.04
N LEU A 91 -10.68 -15.34 -1.16
CA LEU A 91 -10.93 -16.76 -1.33
C LEU A 91 -11.84 -17.33 -0.23
N LEU A 92 -11.70 -16.83 1.02
CA LEU A 92 -12.51 -17.25 2.18
C LEU A 92 -14.01 -16.90 2.07
N THR A 93 -14.38 -16.04 1.11
CA THR A 93 -15.77 -15.63 0.88
C THR A 93 -16.41 -16.33 -0.31
N LEU A 94 -15.64 -17.14 -1.05
CA LEU A 94 -16.18 -17.92 -2.16
C LEU A 94 -16.92 -19.15 -1.64
N ASP A 95 -17.98 -19.55 -2.35
CA ASP A 95 -18.68 -20.79 -2.09
C ASP A 95 -17.76 -21.97 -2.43
N ALA A 96 -17.44 -22.78 -1.42
CA ALA A 96 -16.49 -23.89 -1.55
C ALA A 96 -16.95 -24.89 -2.62
N ASP A 97 -18.22 -25.30 -2.59
CA ASP A 97 -18.74 -26.38 -3.44
C ASP A 97 -19.10 -25.91 -4.85
N LYS A 98 -19.74 -24.74 -4.96
CA LYS A 98 -20.25 -24.24 -6.25
C LYS A 98 -19.21 -23.45 -7.02
N SER A 99 -18.28 -22.78 -6.34
CA SER A 99 -17.32 -21.87 -6.99
C SER A 99 -15.90 -22.41 -7.01
N LEU A 100 -15.41 -22.94 -5.88
CA LEU A 100 -14.00 -23.32 -5.75
C LEU A 100 -13.73 -24.76 -6.18
N ALA A 101 -14.55 -25.73 -5.76
CA ALA A 101 -14.36 -27.15 -6.08
C ALA A 101 -14.30 -27.44 -7.59
N PRO A 102 -15.17 -26.88 -8.44
CA PRO A 102 -15.09 -27.12 -9.88
C PRO A 102 -13.78 -26.60 -10.51
N LYS A 103 -13.21 -25.53 -9.94
CA LYS A 103 -11.94 -24.94 -10.41
C LYS A 103 -10.75 -25.78 -10.02
N LEU A 104 -10.73 -26.27 -8.77
CA LEU A 104 -9.67 -27.17 -8.30
C LEU A 104 -9.68 -28.46 -9.11
N GLN A 105 -10.86 -29.04 -9.36
CA GLN A 105 -11.01 -30.22 -10.22
C GLN A 105 -10.55 -29.97 -11.66
N ALA A 106 -10.94 -28.83 -12.24
CA ALA A 106 -10.54 -28.47 -13.60
C ALA A 106 -9.03 -28.22 -13.76
N LEU A 107 -8.34 -27.78 -12.70
CA LEU A 107 -6.89 -27.67 -12.69
C LEU A 107 -6.23 -29.02 -12.43
N GLN A 108 -6.80 -29.83 -11.53
CA GLN A 108 -6.28 -31.14 -11.19
C GLN A 108 -6.31 -32.12 -12.37
N SER A 109 -7.25 -31.96 -13.31
CA SER A 109 -7.26 -32.74 -14.55
C SER A 109 -6.14 -32.38 -15.54
N LYS A 110 -5.41 -31.27 -15.32
CA LYS A 110 -4.31 -30.80 -16.17
C LYS A 110 -2.91 -31.02 -15.59
N VAL A 111 -2.81 -31.13 -14.28
CA VAL A 111 -1.52 -31.29 -13.60
C VAL A 111 -1.08 -32.75 -13.63
N SER A 112 0.23 -32.98 -13.66
CA SER A 112 0.77 -34.34 -13.60
C SER A 112 0.85 -34.87 -12.16
N SER A 113 0.78 -34.00 -11.16
CA SER A 113 0.78 -34.37 -9.74
C SER A 113 0.02 -33.37 -8.86
N ALA A 114 -0.46 -33.82 -7.70
CA ALA A 114 -1.05 -32.94 -6.69
C ALA A 114 -0.04 -31.91 -6.14
N SER A 115 1.25 -32.25 -6.11
CA SER A 115 2.32 -31.33 -5.69
C SER A 115 2.45 -30.14 -6.65
N GLU A 116 2.38 -30.38 -7.96
CA GLU A 116 2.41 -29.32 -8.99
C GLU A 116 1.23 -28.35 -8.84
N LEU A 117 0.03 -28.87 -8.57
CA LEU A 117 -1.17 -28.07 -8.33
C LEU A 117 -1.00 -27.15 -7.11
N THR A 118 -0.56 -27.73 -5.98
CA THR A 118 -0.40 -26.99 -4.73
C THR A 118 0.70 -25.94 -4.86
N GLU A 119 1.84 -26.26 -5.47
CA GLU A 119 2.92 -25.30 -5.73
C GLU A 119 2.43 -24.12 -6.58
N THR A 120 1.70 -24.40 -7.66
CA THR A 120 1.21 -23.39 -8.61
C THR A 120 0.19 -22.46 -7.97
N ILE A 121 -0.81 -23.00 -7.28
CA ILE A 121 -1.86 -22.22 -6.62
C ILE A 121 -1.28 -21.43 -5.45
N SER A 122 -0.30 -21.98 -4.71
CA SER A 122 0.39 -21.22 -3.65
C SER A 122 1.14 -20.01 -4.18
N LYS A 123 1.76 -20.10 -5.35
CA LYS A 123 2.45 -18.97 -6.01
C LYS A 123 1.50 -17.98 -6.67
N VAL A 124 0.35 -18.46 -7.19
CA VAL A 124 -0.62 -17.64 -7.94
C VAL A 124 -2.06 -17.90 -7.49
N PRO A 125 -2.45 -17.55 -6.25
CA PRO A 125 -3.75 -17.94 -5.71
C PRO A 125 -4.93 -17.32 -6.48
N LYS A 126 -4.72 -16.14 -7.07
CA LYS A 126 -5.72 -15.42 -7.85
C LYS A 126 -6.12 -16.14 -9.15
N ILE A 127 -5.43 -17.20 -9.57
CA ILE A 127 -5.86 -18.02 -10.70
C ILE A 127 -7.29 -18.56 -10.48
N LEU A 128 -7.65 -18.83 -9.22
CA LEU A 128 -8.97 -19.31 -8.80
C LEU A 128 -10.08 -18.25 -8.93
N SER A 129 -9.74 -16.99 -9.25
CA SER A 129 -10.74 -15.94 -9.48
C SER A 129 -11.32 -15.94 -10.90
N LYS A 130 -10.83 -16.78 -11.81
CA LYS A 130 -11.26 -16.81 -13.22
C LYS A 130 -12.16 -18.01 -13.49
N ASP A 131 -13.39 -17.75 -13.93
CA ASP A 131 -14.34 -18.82 -14.33
C ASP A 131 -14.16 -19.21 -15.80
N ARG A 132 -13.98 -18.22 -16.69
CA ARG A 132 -13.68 -18.47 -18.10
C ARG A 132 -12.17 -18.48 -18.32
N SER A 133 -11.70 -19.45 -19.09
CA SER A 133 -10.31 -19.59 -19.54
C SER A 133 -9.30 -20.07 -18.49
N LEU A 134 -9.74 -20.61 -17.34
CA LEU A 134 -8.87 -21.11 -16.26
C LEU A 134 -7.76 -22.05 -16.78
N SER A 135 -8.15 -22.97 -17.66
CA SER A 135 -7.28 -23.92 -18.35
C SER A 135 -6.15 -23.23 -19.14
N VAL A 136 -6.47 -22.17 -19.88
CA VAL A 136 -5.52 -21.39 -20.68
C VAL A 136 -4.60 -20.57 -19.78
N TYR A 137 -5.12 -20.02 -18.68
CA TYR A 137 -4.29 -19.29 -17.71
C TYR A 137 -3.31 -20.20 -16.96
N TYR A 138 -3.72 -21.43 -16.62
CA TYR A 138 -2.86 -22.40 -15.96
C TYR A 138 -1.63 -22.74 -16.81
N ASP A 139 -1.83 -23.03 -18.09
CA ASP A 139 -0.74 -23.37 -19.02
C ASP A 139 0.32 -22.26 -19.04
N PHE A 140 -0.08 -20.98 -18.95
CA PHE A 140 0.86 -19.85 -18.92
C PHE A 140 1.56 -19.67 -17.57
N VAL A 141 0.87 -19.89 -16.46
CA VAL A 141 1.54 -19.85 -15.14
C VAL A 141 2.61 -20.94 -15.09
N LYS A 142 2.28 -22.13 -15.60
CA LYS A 142 3.20 -23.26 -15.72
C LYS A 142 4.39 -22.91 -16.61
N GLU A 143 4.17 -22.35 -17.79
CA GLU A 143 5.23 -21.90 -18.70
C GLU A 143 6.18 -20.88 -18.05
N VAL A 144 5.64 -19.89 -17.32
CA VAL A 144 6.45 -18.90 -16.58
C VAL A 144 7.25 -19.55 -15.45
N MET A 145 6.69 -20.55 -14.77
CA MET A 145 7.36 -21.29 -13.69
C MET A 145 8.43 -22.25 -14.23
N GLU A 146 8.19 -22.92 -15.36
CA GLU A 146 9.11 -23.88 -15.98
C GLU A 146 10.29 -23.19 -16.66
N ALA A 147 10.04 -22.06 -17.32
CA ALA A 147 11.09 -21.27 -17.94
C ALA A 147 12.05 -20.65 -16.91
N ASP A 148 11.77 -20.72 -15.60
CA ASP A 148 12.70 -20.37 -14.52
C ASP A 148 13.66 -21.49 -14.16
N LYS A 149 13.26 -22.73 -14.45
CA LYS A 149 14.10 -23.92 -14.30
C LYS A 149 15.04 -24.11 -15.51
N SER A 150 14.74 -23.49 -16.66
CA SER A 150 15.57 -23.54 -17.87
C SER A 150 16.03 -22.15 -18.30
N SER A 151 17.32 -21.98 -18.61
CA SER A 151 17.91 -20.70 -19.00
C SER A 151 17.63 -20.29 -20.46
N LYS A 152 16.74 -21.00 -21.17
CA LYS A 152 16.48 -20.78 -22.60
C LYS A 152 15.11 -20.16 -22.86
N LEU A 153 15.15 -18.96 -23.44
CA LEU A 153 14.00 -18.25 -23.98
C LEU A 153 13.70 -18.83 -25.37
N GLU A 154 12.87 -19.88 -25.46
CA GLU A 154 12.39 -20.29 -26.79
C GLU A 154 11.35 -19.30 -27.29
N THR A 155 11.73 -18.57 -28.34
CA THR A 155 10.89 -17.69 -29.13
C THR A 155 9.79 -18.49 -29.82
N LEU A 156 8.55 -18.37 -29.35
CA LEU A 156 7.39 -18.90 -30.06
C LEU A 156 6.78 -17.88 -31.03
N SER A 157 6.47 -18.38 -32.22
CA SER A 157 5.95 -17.67 -33.39
C SER A 157 4.54 -17.08 -33.17
N PRO A 158 4.18 -15.97 -33.86
CA PRO A 158 3.00 -15.18 -33.53
C PRO A 158 1.74 -15.63 -34.31
N GLN A 159 0.73 -16.14 -33.61
CA GLN A 159 -0.66 -16.16 -34.11
C GLN A 159 -1.61 -15.34 -33.22
N ARG A 160 -2.66 -14.79 -33.83
CA ARG A 160 -3.32 -13.51 -33.46
C ARG A 160 -4.47 -13.66 -32.46
N GLY A 161 -4.20 -13.44 -31.17
CA GLY A 161 -5.22 -13.16 -30.14
C GLY A 161 -4.78 -12.11 -29.10
N LYS A 162 -5.74 -11.58 -28.33
CA LYS A 162 -5.46 -10.61 -27.24
C LYS A 162 -4.67 -11.25 -26.11
N GLN A 163 -4.89 -12.54 -25.87
CA GLN A 163 -4.24 -13.31 -24.81
C GLN A 163 -2.76 -13.58 -25.17
N GLU A 164 -2.43 -14.09 -26.36
CA GLU A 164 -1.02 -14.34 -26.76
C GLU A 164 -0.16 -13.06 -26.75
N ASN A 165 -0.74 -11.92 -27.15
CA ASN A 165 -0.04 -10.63 -27.08
C ASN A 165 0.38 -10.25 -25.66
N LYS A 166 -0.46 -10.58 -24.68
CA LYS A 166 -0.21 -10.30 -23.26
C LYS A 166 0.90 -11.20 -22.72
N ILE A 167 0.91 -12.47 -23.10
CA ILE A 167 1.95 -13.44 -22.70
C ILE A 167 3.30 -13.06 -23.25
N ARG A 168 3.39 -12.78 -24.55
CA ARG A 168 4.64 -12.30 -25.16
C ARG A 168 5.18 -11.08 -24.42
N ASN A 169 4.30 -10.15 -24.05
CA ASN A 169 4.70 -8.94 -23.34
C ASN A 169 5.13 -9.23 -21.88
N VAL A 170 4.51 -10.20 -21.21
CA VAL A 170 4.95 -10.69 -19.88
C VAL A 170 6.32 -11.38 -19.96
N LEU A 171 6.55 -12.22 -20.98
CA LEU A 171 7.86 -12.84 -21.21
C LEU A 171 8.94 -11.79 -21.53
N ALA A 172 8.60 -10.74 -22.29
CA ALA A 172 9.50 -9.62 -22.52
C ALA A 172 9.84 -8.86 -21.22
N LEU A 173 8.86 -8.65 -20.33
CA LEU A 173 9.10 -8.06 -19.00
C LEU A 173 10.00 -8.94 -18.13
N ARG A 174 9.84 -10.25 -18.23
CA ARG A 174 10.73 -11.20 -17.55
C ARG A 174 12.17 -11.09 -18.07
N GLY A 175 12.35 -11.06 -19.39
CA GLY A 175 13.67 -10.97 -20.03
C GLY A 175 14.49 -9.75 -19.62
N ILE A 176 13.85 -8.69 -19.13
CA ILE A 176 14.51 -7.48 -18.60
C ILE A 176 14.61 -7.45 -17.07
N GLY A 177 14.30 -8.56 -16.39
CA GLY A 177 14.48 -8.72 -14.95
C GLY A 177 13.28 -8.35 -14.06
N VAL A 178 12.05 -8.21 -14.60
CA VAL A 178 10.87 -7.96 -13.77
C VAL A 178 10.54 -9.22 -12.91
N PRO A 179 10.45 -9.11 -11.57
CA PRO A 179 10.19 -10.23 -10.67
C PRO A 179 8.82 -10.89 -10.89
N GLN A 180 8.74 -12.21 -10.72
CA GLN A 180 7.51 -13.00 -10.89
C GLN A 180 6.32 -12.46 -10.10
N ARG A 181 6.54 -12.03 -8.85
CA ARG A 181 5.51 -11.40 -7.99
C ARG A 181 4.81 -10.21 -8.66
N LEU A 182 5.50 -9.51 -9.56
CA LEU A 182 4.97 -8.37 -10.31
C LEU A 182 4.33 -8.77 -11.65
N LEU A 183 4.73 -9.93 -12.21
CA LEU A 183 4.21 -10.45 -13.48
C LEU A 183 2.86 -11.16 -13.31
N PHE A 184 2.67 -11.95 -12.26
CA PHE A 184 1.44 -12.72 -12.05
C PHE A 184 0.16 -11.86 -12.00
N PRO A 185 0.14 -10.69 -11.32
CA PRO A 185 -1.03 -9.80 -11.37
C PRO A 185 -1.35 -9.30 -12.78
N LEU A 186 -0.34 -9.17 -13.66
CA LEU A 186 -0.54 -8.72 -15.03
C LEU A 186 -1.30 -9.77 -15.83
N LEU A 187 -0.95 -11.05 -15.66
CA LEU A 187 -1.62 -12.18 -16.34
C LEU A 187 -3.11 -12.24 -16.04
N ILE A 188 -3.53 -11.90 -14.82
CA ILE A 188 -4.92 -12.03 -14.36
C ILE A 188 -5.73 -10.75 -14.63
N SER A 189 -5.07 -9.59 -14.65
CA SER A 189 -5.71 -8.30 -14.85
C SER A 189 -6.22 -8.13 -16.29
N GLU A 190 -7.45 -7.64 -16.49
CA GLU A 190 -7.96 -7.21 -17.81
C GLU A 190 -7.30 -5.90 -18.31
N CYS A 191 -6.05 -5.63 -17.91
CA CYS A 191 -5.37 -4.37 -18.19
C CYS A 191 -5.13 -4.21 -19.70
N PRO A 192 -5.83 -3.29 -20.39
CA PRO A 192 -5.69 -3.13 -21.84
C PRO A 192 -4.30 -2.59 -22.22
N HIS A 193 -3.60 -1.97 -21.25
CA HIS A 193 -2.28 -1.36 -21.43
C HIS A 193 -1.15 -2.39 -21.51
N ILE A 194 -1.41 -3.69 -21.48
CA ILE A 194 -0.38 -4.74 -21.67
C ILE A 194 -0.53 -5.41 -23.04
N CYS A 195 -1.51 -4.97 -23.85
CA CYS A 195 -1.81 -5.55 -25.17
C CYS A 195 -1.16 -4.76 -26.31
N GLY A 196 -0.86 -5.43 -27.44
CA GLY A 196 -0.22 -4.86 -28.64
C GLY A 196 1.31 -4.97 -28.63
N LYS A 197 1.92 -5.33 -29.77
CA LYS A 197 3.36 -5.67 -29.89
C LYS A 197 4.27 -4.45 -29.95
N GLU A 198 4.18 -3.71 -31.05
CA GLU A 198 5.11 -2.61 -31.39
C GLU A 198 5.05 -1.49 -30.35
N THR A 199 3.84 -1.01 -30.06
CA THR A 199 3.63 0.04 -29.06
C THR A 199 4.03 -0.36 -27.64
N PHE A 200 4.12 -1.67 -27.33
CA PHE A 200 4.59 -2.14 -26.03
C PHE A 200 6.12 -2.09 -25.94
N GLN A 201 6.84 -2.54 -26.96
CA GLN A 201 8.31 -2.51 -26.96
C GLN A 201 8.85 -1.08 -26.95
N GLU A 202 8.22 -0.16 -27.68
CA GLU A 202 8.58 1.27 -27.64
C GLU A 202 8.35 1.87 -26.26
N SER A 203 7.19 1.60 -25.65
CA SER A 203 6.88 2.07 -24.29
C SER A 203 7.87 1.50 -23.27
N LEU A 204 8.25 0.23 -23.43
CA LEU A 204 9.20 -0.46 -22.58
C LEU A 204 10.59 0.19 -22.66
N LYS A 205 11.09 0.43 -23.88
CA LYS A 205 12.36 1.13 -24.11
C LYS A 205 12.36 2.51 -23.46
N LYS A 206 11.29 3.28 -23.66
CA LYS A 206 11.16 4.64 -23.10
C LYS A 206 11.20 4.65 -21.57
N VAL A 207 10.55 3.70 -20.91
CA VAL A 207 10.57 3.61 -19.43
C VAL A 207 11.96 3.22 -18.91
N LEU A 208 12.68 2.36 -19.63
CA LEU A 208 14.07 2.03 -19.31
C LEU A 208 15.00 3.24 -19.49
N GLU A 209 14.86 3.98 -20.60
CA GLU A 209 15.62 5.23 -20.85
C GLU A 209 15.33 6.30 -19.78
N MET A 210 14.12 6.33 -19.22
CA MET A 210 13.78 7.19 -18.08
C MET A 210 14.47 6.76 -16.78
N GLY A 211 15.11 5.59 -16.72
CA GLY A 211 15.86 5.10 -15.56
C GLY A 211 14.99 4.48 -14.48
N PHE A 212 13.85 3.87 -14.83
CA PHE A 212 13.07 3.07 -13.88
C PHE A 212 13.69 1.68 -13.72
N ASP A 213 13.84 1.24 -12.47
CA ASP A 213 14.31 -0.10 -12.13
C ASP A 213 13.20 -1.15 -12.36
N PRO A 214 13.39 -2.12 -13.29
CA PRO A 214 12.42 -3.19 -13.59
C PRO A 214 11.99 -4.03 -12.38
N THR A 215 12.79 -4.06 -11.31
CA THR A 215 12.49 -4.84 -10.09
C THR A 215 11.44 -4.19 -9.19
N THR A 216 11.12 -2.93 -9.45
CA THR A 216 10.21 -2.13 -8.61
C THR A 216 8.78 -2.09 -9.16
N PRO A 217 7.75 -1.99 -8.30
CA PRO A 217 6.37 -1.79 -8.75
C PRO A 217 6.18 -0.50 -9.59
N LYS A 218 6.99 0.53 -9.31
CA LYS A 218 6.96 1.83 -10.00
C LYS A 218 7.25 1.70 -11.49
N PHE A 219 8.08 0.74 -11.89
CA PHE A 219 8.36 0.46 -13.30
C PHE A 219 7.08 0.07 -14.05
N LEU A 220 6.27 -0.82 -13.48
CA LEU A 220 5.01 -1.22 -14.10
C LEU A 220 3.96 -0.11 -14.08
N GLU A 221 3.96 0.75 -13.05
CA GLU A 221 3.13 1.95 -13.02
C GLU A 221 3.51 2.92 -14.15
N ALA A 222 4.80 3.22 -14.30
CA ALA A 222 5.31 4.09 -15.37
C ALA A 222 4.99 3.52 -16.75
N LEU A 223 5.20 2.21 -16.96
CA LEU A 223 4.87 1.53 -18.21
C LEU A 223 3.39 1.65 -18.57
N ARG A 224 2.49 1.51 -17.59
CA ARG A 224 1.05 1.71 -17.83
C ARG A 224 0.74 3.15 -18.24
N VAL A 225 1.39 4.14 -17.62
CA VAL A 225 1.16 5.55 -17.97
C VAL A 225 1.70 5.86 -19.37
N VAL A 226 2.94 5.49 -19.65
CA VAL A 226 3.60 5.74 -20.95
C VAL A 226 2.86 5.05 -22.09
N LYS A 227 2.35 3.84 -21.87
CA LYS A 227 1.57 3.13 -22.89
C LYS A 227 0.13 3.62 -23.00
N GLY A 228 -0.44 4.12 -21.91
CA GLY A 228 -1.80 4.64 -21.87
C GLY A 228 -1.97 6.03 -22.47
N LEU A 229 -0.90 6.83 -22.48
CA LEU A 229 -0.89 8.21 -22.99
C LEU A 229 0.01 8.29 -24.23
N ASN A 230 -0.52 8.80 -25.33
CA ASN A 230 0.32 9.16 -26.48
C ASN A 230 1.18 10.41 -26.14
N LYS A 231 2.09 10.78 -27.06
CA LYS A 231 3.02 11.90 -26.84
C LYS A 231 2.26 13.21 -26.56
N GLU A 232 1.24 13.51 -27.35
CA GLU A 232 0.41 14.73 -27.22
C GLU A 232 -0.33 14.77 -25.88
N ALA A 233 -1.04 13.70 -25.51
CA ALA A 233 -1.75 13.64 -24.24
C ALA A 233 -0.80 13.76 -23.04
N MET A 234 0.41 13.18 -23.12
CA MET A 234 1.43 13.36 -22.09
C MET A 234 1.85 14.82 -21.97
N GLU A 235 2.07 15.50 -23.09
CA GLU A 235 2.44 16.91 -23.14
C GLU A 235 1.33 17.82 -22.59
N GLU A 236 0.07 17.54 -22.94
CA GLU A 236 -1.09 18.22 -22.35
C GLU A 236 -1.13 18.08 -20.83
N LYS A 237 -0.86 16.87 -20.29
CA LYS A 237 -0.77 16.65 -18.84
C LYS A 237 0.34 17.47 -18.21
N VAL A 238 1.54 17.47 -18.81
CA VAL A 238 2.67 18.28 -18.34
C VAL A 238 2.30 19.77 -18.36
N ASN A 239 1.62 20.24 -19.41
CA ASN A 239 1.18 21.63 -19.53
C ASN A 239 0.17 22.04 -18.45
N VAL A 240 -0.70 21.14 -17.98
CA VAL A 240 -1.57 21.42 -16.81
C VAL A 240 -0.73 21.76 -15.59
N TYR A 241 0.31 20.96 -15.28
CA TYR A 241 1.18 21.24 -14.14
C TYR A 241 2.04 22.49 -14.33
N LYS A 242 2.50 22.78 -15.55
CA LYS A 242 3.20 24.04 -15.84
C LYS A 242 2.33 25.26 -15.54
N ARG A 243 1.05 25.23 -15.91
CA ARG A 243 0.08 26.31 -15.58
C ARG A 243 -0.16 26.46 -14.08
N LEU A 244 0.08 25.40 -13.30
CA LEU A 244 0.00 25.40 -11.83
C LEU A 244 1.34 25.74 -11.17
N GLY A 245 2.34 26.21 -11.92
CA GLY A 245 3.60 26.72 -11.37
C GLY A 245 4.76 25.72 -11.30
N PHE A 246 4.63 24.51 -11.86
CA PHE A 246 5.73 23.52 -11.82
C PHE A 246 6.74 23.71 -12.95
N ALA A 247 8.02 23.62 -12.61
CA ALA A 247 9.10 23.40 -13.57
C ALA A 247 8.96 22.01 -14.21
N VAL A 248 9.34 21.89 -15.49
CA VAL A 248 9.20 20.63 -16.25
C VAL A 248 10.05 19.52 -15.63
N GLU A 249 11.24 19.88 -15.16
CA GLU A 249 12.20 19.00 -14.49
C GLU A 249 11.58 18.41 -13.23
N ASP A 250 10.88 19.23 -12.44
CA ASP A 250 10.20 18.81 -11.22
C ASP A 250 9.05 17.84 -11.51
N ILE A 251 8.31 18.04 -12.62
CA ILE A 251 7.26 17.12 -13.05
C ILE A 251 7.82 15.73 -13.32
N TRP A 252 8.99 15.63 -13.98
CA TRP A 252 9.63 14.34 -14.24
C TRP A 252 10.24 13.72 -12.99
N VAL A 253 10.75 14.51 -12.05
CA VAL A 253 11.16 14.02 -10.72
C VAL A 253 9.96 13.44 -9.96
N MET A 254 8.80 14.12 -10.01
CA MET A 254 7.55 13.61 -9.44
C MET A 254 7.09 12.32 -10.14
N PHE A 255 7.20 12.25 -11.46
CA PHE A 255 6.88 11.05 -12.24
C PHE A 255 7.70 9.84 -11.83
N LYS A 256 9.01 10.01 -11.58
CA LYS A 256 9.85 8.92 -11.04
C LYS A 256 9.43 8.46 -9.65
N LYS A 257 8.91 9.37 -8.82
CA LYS A 257 8.42 9.03 -7.47
C LYS A 257 7.08 8.32 -7.49
N PHE A 258 6.13 8.81 -8.29
CA PHE A 258 4.75 8.35 -8.32
C PHE A 258 4.12 8.53 -9.71
N PRO A 259 4.36 7.61 -10.67
CA PRO A 259 4.01 7.81 -12.09
C PRO A 259 2.52 8.08 -12.35
N THR A 260 1.64 7.48 -11.53
CA THR A 260 0.19 7.50 -11.77
C THR A 260 -0.44 8.89 -11.64
N PHE A 261 0.23 9.89 -11.06
CA PHE A 261 -0.31 11.25 -10.94
C PHE A 261 -0.64 11.89 -12.30
N LEU A 262 0.11 11.58 -13.37
CA LEU A 262 -0.16 12.09 -14.73
C LEU A 262 -1.44 11.51 -15.35
N THR A 263 -1.97 10.42 -14.79
CA THR A 263 -3.22 9.81 -15.29
C THR A 263 -4.48 10.52 -14.77
N LEU A 264 -4.33 11.44 -13.80
CA LEU A 264 -5.45 12.18 -13.22
C LEU A 264 -6.05 13.16 -14.24
N SER A 265 -7.36 13.42 -14.12
CA SER A 265 -8.02 14.42 -14.97
C SER A 265 -7.59 15.83 -14.57
N GLU A 266 -7.58 16.77 -15.52
CA GLU A 266 -7.27 18.17 -15.22
C GLU A 266 -8.16 18.72 -14.11
N ARG A 267 -9.49 18.52 -14.21
CA ARG A 267 -10.45 18.87 -13.17
C ARG A 267 -10.07 18.36 -11.77
N LYS A 268 -9.55 17.13 -11.68
CA LYS A 268 -9.16 16.53 -10.40
C LYS A 268 -7.91 17.19 -9.83
N ILE A 269 -6.96 17.55 -10.70
CA ILE A 269 -5.71 18.22 -10.35
C ILE A 269 -6.02 19.66 -9.89
N THR A 270 -6.71 20.45 -10.72
CA THR A 270 -7.02 21.85 -10.44
C THR A 270 -7.86 22.00 -9.17
N LEU A 271 -8.90 21.17 -9.01
CA LEU A 271 -9.73 21.16 -7.81
C LEU A 271 -8.91 20.89 -6.55
N ASN A 272 -7.99 19.90 -6.57
CA ASN A 272 -7.12 19.62 -5.42
C ASN A 272 -6.24 20.81 -5.05
N PHE A 273 -5.65 21.47 -6.05
CA PHE A 273 -4.83 22.67 -5.86
C PHE A 273 -5.64 23.79 -5.20
N GLU A 274 -6.84 24.07 -5.74
CA GLU A 274 -7.73 25.07 -5.18
C GLU A 274 -8.19 24.73 -3.77
N THR A 275 -8.48 23.46 -3.48
CA THR A 275 -8.84 23.01 -2.13
C THR A 275 -7.69 23.25 -1.15
N MET A 276 -6.45 22.87 -1.48
CA MET A 276 -5.30 23.12 -0.60
C MET A 276 -5.08 24.62 -0.35
N ARG A 277 -5.30 25.46 -1.36
CA ARG A 277 -5.28 26.92 -1.21
C ARG A 277 -6.37 27.42 -0.26
N LYS A 278 -7.61 26.93 -0.41
CA LYS A 278 -8.73 27.23 0.51
C LYS A 278 -8.47 26.75 1.95
N CYS A 279 -7.61 25.75 2.13
CA CYS A 279 -7.17 25.26 3.42
C CYS A 279 -6.07 26.13 4.07
N GLY A 280 -5.60 27.18 3.39
CA GLY A 280 -4.65 28.16 3.94
C GLY A 280 -3.22 28.04 3.42
N LEU A 281 -2.94 27.17 2.44
CA LEU A 281 -1.62 27.12 1.79
C LEU A 281 -1.49 28.17 0.70
N LEU A 282 -0.31 28.78 0.59
CA LEU A 282 0.05 29.62 -0.55
C LEU A 282 0.35 28.77 -1.80
N GLU A 283 0.32 29.37 -2.98
CA GLU A 283 0.46 28.65 -4.26
C GLU A 283 1.81 27.93 -4.39
N ASP A 284 2.90 28.60 -4.00
CA ASP A 284 4.24 28.03 -3.94
C ASP A 284 4.33 26.91 -2.89
N GLU A 285 3.65 27.05 -1.76
CA GLU A 285 3.59 26.02 -0.72
C GLU A 285 2.84 24.76 -1.19
N VAL A 286 1.74 24.92 -1.94
CA VAL A 286 1.05 23.78 -2.57
C VAL A 286 1.98 23.07 -3.55
N CYS A 287 2.74 23.82 -4.34
CA CYS A 287 3.74 23.24 -5.25
C CYS A 287 4.80 22.42 -4.51
N LEU A 288 5.32 22.95 -3.39
CA LEU A 288 6.29 22.26 -2.54
C LEU A 288 5.73 20.97 -1.92
N VAL A 289 4.48 21.03 -1.42
CA VAL A 289 3.78 19.87 -0.85
C VAL A 289 3.63 18.77 -1.90
N VAL A 290 3.17 19.11 -3.09
CA VAL A 290 2.98 18.18 -4.20
C VAL A 290 4.32 17.62 -4.69
N LYS A 291 5.36 18.44 -4.81
CA LYS A 291 6.72 17.98 -5.20
C LYS A 291 7.30 16.97 -4.20
N ARG A 292 7.05 17.18 -2.92
CA ARG A 292 7.47 16.27 -1.84
C ARG A 292 6.64 15.00 -1.80
N PHE A 293 5.34 15.10 -2.10
CA PHE A 293 4.37 14.02 -1.95
C PHE A 293 3.30 14.02 -3.06
N PRO A 294 3.63 13.63 -4.31
CA PRO A 294 2.73 13.81 -5.47
C PRO A 294 1.39 13.09 -5.35
N GLN A 295 1.35 12.04 -4.53
CA GLN A 295 0.14 11.27 -4.24
C GLN A 295 -0.96 12.08 -3.52
N CYS A 296 -0.66 13.26 -2.93
CA CYS A 296 -1.70 14.11 -2.34
C CYS A 296 -2.76 14.56 -3.35
N ILE A 297 -2.40 14.74 -4.63
CA ILE A 297 -3.36 15.13 -5.69
C ILE A 297 -4.42 14.04 -5.93
N GLY A 298 -4.10 12.79 -5.60
CA GLY A 298 -5.05 11.68 -5.65
C GLY A 298 -6.13 11.74 -4.58
N VAL A 299 -5.90 12.46 -3.48
CA VAL A 299 -6.82 12.51 -2.33
C VAL A 299 -8.13 13.19 -2.74
N SER A 300 -9.26 12.73 -2.20
CA SER A 300 -10.56 13.35 -2.47
C SER A 300 -10.65 14.71 -1.77
N GLU A 301 -11.31 15.67 -2.40
CA GLU A 301 -11.57 16.99 -1.79
C GLU A 301 -12.25 16.82 -0.42
N LYS A 302 -13.26 15.95 -0.35
CA LYS A 302 -13.94 15.60 0.90
C LYS A 302 -12.97 15.16 2.00
N ASN A 303 -11.98 14.31 1.67
CA ASN A 303 -11.02 13.84 2.68
C ASN A 303 -10.12 14.98 3.15
N ILE A 304 -9.68 15.87 2.25
CA ILE A 304 -8.87 17.03 2.62
C ILE A 304 -9.66 17.95 3.55
N LEU A 305 -10.89 18.31 3.18
CA LEU A 305 -11.75 19.20 3.97
C LEU A 305 -12.06 18.59 5.34
N ASN A 306 -12.49 17.32 5.38
CA ASN A 306 -12.76 16.62 6.64
C ASN A 306 -11.52 16.56 7.55
N SER A 307 -10.33 16.36 6.97
CA SER A 307 -9.08 16.35 7.73
C SER A 307 -8.79 17.72 8.34
N VAL A 308 -8.93 18.80 7.57
CA VAL A 308 -8.75 20.17 8.05
C VAL A 308 -9.77 20.51 9.14
N GLU A 309 -11.05 20.19 8.93
CA GLU A 309 -12.11 20.38 9.93
C GLU A 309 -11.83 19.58 11.21
N THR A 310 -11.28 18.37 11.09
CA THR A 310 -10.88 17.57 12.25
C THR A 310 -9.80 18.25 13.05
N PHE A 311 -8.75 18.78 12.41
CA PHE A 311 -7.70 19.50 13.14
C PHE A 311 -8.23 20.79 13.78
N ILE A 312 -9.05 21.56 13.07
CA ILE A 312 -9.67 22.77 13.63
C ILE A 312 -10.55 22.41 14.84
N GLY A 313 -11.36 21.35 14.74
CA GLY A 313 -12.19 20.85 15.84
C GLY A 313 -11.39 20.29 17.03
N LEU A 314 -10.09 20.02 16.85
CA LEU A 314 -9.16 19.63 17.92
C LEU A 314 -8.36 20.82 18.48
N GLY A 315 -8.65 22.04 18.02
CA GLY A 315 -8.10 23.28 18.56
C GLY A 315 -6.92 23.86 17.77
N PHE A 316 -6.57 23.31 16.60
CA PHE A 316 -5.53 23.90 15.76
C PHE A 316 -6.07 25.12 14.99
N SER A 317 -5.23 26.15 14.83
CA SER A 317 -5.52 27.25 13.90
C SER A 317 -5.38 26.80 12.44
N ARG A 318 -5.89 27.60 11.50
CA ARG A 318 -5.70 27.32 10.06
C ARG A 318 -4.22 27.36 9.67
N GLU A 319 -3.46 28.27 10.30
CA GLU A 319 -2.03 28.44 10.12
C GLU A 319 -1.26 27.21 10.64
N ASP A 320 -1.66 26.67 11.79
CA ASP A 320 -1.10 25.41 12.31
C ASP A 320 -1.35 24.28 11.33
N VAL A 321 -2.58 24.13 10.82
CA VAL A 321 -2.92 23.09 9.86
C VAL A 321 -2.10 23.23 8.57
N ALA A 322 -1.97 24.44 8.03
CA ALA A 322 -1.12 24.69 6.86
C ALA A 322 0.34 24.29 7.13
N MET A 323 0.90 24.65 8.31
CA MET A 323 2.24 24.24 8.72
C MET A 323 2.38 22.71 8.80
N MET A 324 1.36 22.04 9.36
CA MET A 324 1.33 20.59 9.48
C MET A 324 1.32 19.91 8.12
N VAL A 325 0.49 20.37 7.18
CA VAL A 325 0.41 19.83 5.82
C VAL A 325 1.73 20.02 5.07
N LYS A 326 2.41 21.15 5.24
CA LYS A 326 3.75 21.38 4.63
C LYS A 326 4.81 20.42 5.15
N ARG A 327 4.83 20.18 6.47
CA ARG A 327 5.84 19.34 7.13
C ARG A 327 5.55 17.84 7.01
N LEU A 328 4.27 17.47 6.99
CA LEU A 328 3.78 16.10 6.84
C LEU A 328 2.55 16.06 5.91
N PRO A 329 2.72 16.16 4.57
CA PRO A 329 1.61 16.05 3.62
C PRO A 329 0.71 14.81 3.81
N PRO A 330 1.20 13.62 4.20
CA PRO A 330 0.34 12.47 4.46
C PRO A 330 -0.76 12.68 5.51
N CYS A 331 -0.65 13.70 6.39
CA CYS A 331 -1.61 13.89 7.47
C CYS A 331 -3.04 14.17 6.97
N ILE A 332 -3.20 14.71 5.77
CA ILE A 332 -4.52 14.94 5.14
C ILE A 332 -5.25 13.64 4.79
N GLY A 333 -4.55 12.51 4.79
CA GLY A 333 -5.09 11.18 4.52
C GLY A 333 -5.32 10.32 5.76
N TYR A 334 -5.00 10.82 6.96
CA TYR A 334 -5.20 10.06 8.20
C TYR A 334 -6.67 10.00 8.61
N SER A 335 -7.06 8.89 9.24
CA SER A 335 -8.41 8.76 9.78
C SER A 335 -8.61 9.68 10.98
N VAL A 336 -9.85 10.14 11.18
CA VAL A 336 -10.23 11.00 12.31
C VAL A 336 -9.88 10.33 13.64
N GLU A 337 -10.14 9.03 13.76
CA GLU A 337 -9.85 8.24 14.96
C GLU A 337 -8.35 8.18 15.24
N THR A 338 -7.53 7.99 14.21
CA THR A 338 -6.07 7.93 14.34
C THR A 338 -5.52 9.27 14.82
N VAL A 339 -6.01 10.37 14.24
CA VAL A 339 -5.60 11.73 14.61
C VAL A 339 -6.00 12.04 16.05
N LYS A 340 -7.26 11.78 16.41
CA LYS A 340 -7.80 12.00 17.77
C LYS A 340 -7.02 11.21 18.82
N LYS A 341 -6.84 9.89 18.62
CA LYS A 341 -6.11 9.01 19.55
C LYS A 341 -4.68 9.50 19.81
N LYS A 342 -3.96 9.90 18.75
CA LYS A 342 -2.57 10.36 18.87
C LYS A 342 -2.46 11.73 19.54
N ILE A 343 -3.36 12.65 19.24
CA ILE A 343 -3.38 13.98 19.88
C ILE A 343 -3.76 13.85 21.35
N GLU A 344 -4.76 13.03 21.68
CA GLU A 344 -5.15 12.76 23.07
C GLU A 344 -3.98 12.23 23.89
N PHE A 345 -3.24 11.25 23.35
CA PHE A 345 -2.04 10.73 24.01
C PHE A 345 -0.97 11.82 24.20
N VAL A 346 -0.62 12.56 23.16
CA VAL A 346 0.47 13.55 23.23
C VAL A 346 0.11 14.74 24.11
N VAL A 347 -1.14 15.22 24.05
CA VAL A 347 -1.57 16.46 24.71
C VAL A 347 -2.17 16.20 26.08
N LYS A 348 -3.11 15.24 26.20
CA LYS A 348 -3.78 14.98 27.48
C LYS A 348 -2.99 14.04 28.38
N GLU A 349 -2.55 12.90 27.85
CA GLU A 349 -1.87 11.88 28.68
C GLU A 349 -0.42 12.26 28.99
N MET A 350 0.26 12.85 28.00
CA MET A 350 1.66 13.24 28.15
C MET A 350 1.85 14.70 28.53
N GLY A 351 0.89 15.60 28.29
CA GLY A 351 0.98 17.00 28.73
C GLY A 351 1.77 17.94 27.80
N TRP A 352 2.15 17.53 26.58
CA TRP A 352 2.74 18.48 25.62
C TRP A 352 1.67 19.44 25.08
N PRO A 353 2.01 20.72 24.82
CA PRO A 353 1.05 21.66 24.26
C PRO A 353 0.68 21.29 22.83
N LEU A 354 -0.54 21.64 22.41
CA LEU A 354 -1.03 21.38 21.05
C LEU A 354 -0.09 21.96 19.96
N LYS A 355 0.51 23.12 20.24
CA LYS A 355 1.50 23.78 19.35
C LYS A 355 2.76 22.93 19.11
N ALA A 356 3.12 22.04 20.02
CA ALA A 356 4.22 21.10 19.83
C ALA A 356 3.90 20.10 18.70
N VAL A 357 2.64 19.64 18.62
CA VAL A 357 2.17 18.77 17.53
C VAL A 357 2.16 19.51 16.19
N ALA A 358 1.72 20.78 16.18
CA ALA A 358 1.75 21.61 14.97
C ALA A 358 3.18 21.82 14.44
N SER A 359 4.13 22.02 15.35
CA SER A 359 5.55 22.19 15.03
C SER A 359 6.20 20.89 14.54
N TYR A 360 5.74 19.74 15.05
CA TYR A 360 6.31 18.41 14.77
C TYR A 360 5.23 17.38 14.40
N PRO A 361 4.51 17.58 13.28
CA PRO A 361 3.38 16.73 12.89
C PRO A 361 3.78 15.29 12.60
N GLN A 362 5.07 15.01 12.39
CA GLN A 362 5.62 13.66 12.20
C GLN A 362 5.21 12.71 13.33
N VAL A 363 4.93 13.23 14.53
CA VAL A 363 4.39 12.46 15.64
C VAL A 363 3.10 11.71 15.27
N LEU A 364 2.26 12.30 14.41
CA LEU A 364 1.03 11.67 13.93
C LEU A 364 1.30 10.50 12.97
N GLY A 365 2.50 10.40 12.41
CA GLY A 365 2.92 9.32 11.52
C GLY A 365 3.52 8.10 12.24
N TYR A 366 3.99 8.25 13.49
CA TYR A 366 4.63 7.15 14.21
C TYR A 366 3.64 6.15 14.80
N SER A 367 4.09 4.92 15.02
CA SER A 367 3.31 3.89 15.72
C SER A 367 3.21 4.24 17.20
N MET A 368 2.01 4.12 17.74
CA MET A 368 1.77 4.29 19.18
C MET A 368 2.53 3.23 19.96
N GLU A 369 2.35 1.97 19.59
CA GLU A 369 2.81 0.79 20.29
C GLU A 369 4.33 0.60 20.18
N LYS A 370 4.91 0.90 19.00
CA LYS A 370 6.34 0.66 18.74
C LYS A 370 7.25 1.84 19.04
N ARG A 371 6.70 3.06 19.19
CA ARG A 371 7.53 4.27 19.31
C ARG A 371 7.01 5.24 20.35
N MET A 372 5.75 5.65 20.25
CA MET A 372 5.27 6.75 21.11
C MET A 372 5.16 6.33 22.56
N VAL A 373 4.47 5.22 22.84
CA VAL A 373 4.26 4.73 24.21
C VAL A 373 5.57 4.29 24.87
N PRO A 374 6.42 3.44 24.26
CA PRO A 374 7.66 3.00 24.91
C PRO A 374 8.59 4.16 25.29
N ARG A 375 8.76 5.13 24.38
CA ARG A 375 9.62 6.29 24.64
C ARG A 375 9.05 7.20 25.72
N CYS A 376 7.74 7.41 25.72
CA CYS A 376 7.09 8.17 26.80
C CYS A 376 7.19 7.47 28.16
N ASN A 377 7.14 6.14 28.20
CA ASN A 377 7.31 5.38 29.43
C ASN A 377 8.73 5.49 29.98
N VAL A 378 9.76 5.47 29.11
CA VAL A 378 11.15 5.77 29.50
C VAL A 378 11.24 7.16 30.15
N ILE A 379 10.65 8.19 29.52
CA ILE A 379 10.65 9.55 30.09
C ILE A 379 9.93 9.60 31.44
N LYS A 380 8.78 8.91 31.59
CA LYS A 380 8.06 8.81 32.87
C LYS A 380 8.90 8.13 33.95
N ALA A 381 9.60 7.05 33.62
CA ALA A 381 10.48 6.34 34.54
C ALA A 381 11.64 7.24 35.02
N LEU A 382 12.28 7.95 34.09
CA LEU A 382 13.36 8.90 34.42
C LEU A 382 12.88 10.05 35.32
N ILE A 383 11.68 10.60 35.07
CA ILE A 383 11.09 11.64 35.92
C ILE A 383 10.79 11.08 37.32
N ALA A 384 10.19 9.89 37.40
CA ALA A 384 9.84 9.25 38.67
C ALA A 384 11.08 8.93 39.53
N LYS A 385 12.21 8.57 38.90
CA LYS A 385 13.50 8.35 39.55
C LYS A 385 14.30 9.64 39.81
N GLY A 386 13.79 10.81 39.39
CA GLY A 386 14.47 12.10 39.58
C GLY A 386 15.72 12.30 38.69
N LEU A 387 15.92 11.46 37.67
CA LEU A 387 17.10 11.48 36.78
C LEU A 387 17.02 12.57 35.71
N ILE A 388 15.81 13.05 35.42
CA ILE A 388 15.57 14.24 34.59
C ILE A 388 14.63 15.20 35.30
N LYS A 389 14.65 16.47 34.87
CA LYS A 389 13.75 17.52 35.40
C LYS A 389 12.29 17.07 35.32
N SER A 390 11.46 17.56 36.24
CA SER A 390 10.01 17.34 36.25
C SER A 390 9.29 17.88 35.01
N GLU A 391 9.91 18.82 34.30
CA GLU A 391 9.43 19.32 33.01
C GLU A 391 9.74 18.34 31.87
N LEU A 392 8.75 18.11 31.03
CA LEU A 392 8.87 17.21 29.89
C LEU A 392 9.87 17.73 28.86
N PRO A 393 10.78 16.87 28.36
CA PRO A 393 11.64 17.24 27.25
C PRO A 393 10.83 17.56 25.98
N PRO A 394 11.39 18.33 25.04
CA PRO A 394 10.69 18.66 23.80
C PRO A 394 10.21 17.43 23.02
N VAL A 395 9.01 17.49 22.45
CA VAL A 395 8.44 16.36 21.67
C VAL A 395 9.37 15.90 20.54
N SER A 396 10.18 16.80 20.00
CA SER A 396 11.16 16.50 18.95
C SER A 396 12.31 15.62 19.44
N THR A 397 12.80 15.83 20.67
CA THR A 397 13.90 15.05 21.23
C THR A 397 13.46 13.69 21.73
N VAL A 398 12.16 13.52 22.00
CA VAL A 398 11.57 12.27 22.49
C VAL A 398 10.99 11.45 21.33
N LEU A 399 10.05 12.00 20.56
CA LEU A 399 9.26 11.20 19.59
C LEU A 399 9.79 11.24 18.16
N VAL A 400 10.39 12.36 17.74
CA VAL A 400 10.81 12.59 16.35
C VAL A 400 12.25 12.13 16.07
N CYS A 401 13.13 12.19 17.06
CA CYS A 401 14.52 11.78 16.93
C CYS A 401 14.70 10.29 16.57
N THR A 402 15.88 9.93 16.08
CA THR A 402 16.22 8.54 15.75
C THR A 402 16.26 7.66 17.01
N ASP A 403 16.25 6.33 16.86
CA ASP A 403 16.41 5.43 18.01
C ASP A 403 17.79 5.61 18.66
N GLN A 404 18.84 5.80 17.85
CA GLN A 404 20.19 6.06 18.34
C GLN A 404 20.26 7.33 19.19
N ASP A 405 19.69 8.43 18.71
CA ASP A 405 19.68 9.70 19.45
C ASP A 405 18.86 9.62 20.73
N PHE A 406 17.74 8.87 20.69
CA PHE A 406 16.89 8.66 21.86
C PHE A 406 17.63 7.89 22.94
N LEU A 407 18.20 6.73 22.57
CA LEU A 407 18.93 5.85 23.47
C LEU A 407 20.14 6.55 24.07
N LYS A 408 20.94 7.25 23.25
CA LYS A 408 22.09 8.02 23.72
C LYS A 408 21.69 9.09 24.74
N ARG A 409 20.53 9.73 24.56
CA ARG A 409 20.11 10.86 25.40
C ARG A 409 19.44 10.44 26.70
N TYR A 410 18.67 9.36 26.68
CA TYR A 410 17.76 9.01 27.77
C TYR A 410 17.98 7.62 28.37
N VAL A 411 18.83 6.79 27.76
CA VAL A 411 19.08 5.43 28.26
C VAL A 411 20.55 5.29 28.60
N ARG A 412 21.42 5.32 27.59
CA ARG A 412 22.90 5.18 27.69
C ARG A 412 23.64 6.41 28.19
N LYS A 413 22.92 7.37 28.79
CA LYS A 413 23.56 8.50 29.44
C LYS A 413 24.17 8.07 30.79
N HIS A 414 23.73 6.93 31.30
CA HIS A 414 24.11 6.30 32.56
C HIS A 414 24.98 5.07 32.29
N ASP A 415 25.86 5.13 31.26
CA ASP A 415 26.81 4.05 30.95
C ASP A 415 28.16 4.31 31.68
N ASP A 416 28.16 5.01 32.82
CA ASP A 416 29.38 5.23 33.61
C ASP A 416 29.69 3.95 34.43
N ASP A 417 30.97 3.68 34.77
CA ASP A 417 31.51 2.39 35.28
C ASP A 417 30.98 1.90 36.66
N ASP A 418 29.84 2.40 37.14
CA ASP A 418 29.21 2.00 38.41
C ASP A 418 28.13 0.93 38.17
N ASP A 419 28.13 -0.17 38.93
CA ASP A 419 27.21 -1.31 38.77
C ASP A 419 25.70 -0.93 38.82
N ASP A 420 25.36 0.13 39.57
CA ASP A 420 23.98 0.65 39.70
C ASP A 420 23.46 1.28 38.39
N ASP A 421 24.37 1.77 37.54
CA ASP A 421 24.08 2.44 36.28
C ASP A 421 23.78 1.41 35.16
N GLU A 422 24.40 0.21 35.22
CA GLU A 422 24.14 -0.89 34.28
C GLU A 422 22.73 -1.51 34.47
N GLU A 423 22.26 -1.68 35.72
CA GLU A 423 20.90 -2.18 36.01
C GLU A 423 19.83 -1.18 35.54
N LEU A 424 20.05 0.11 35.75
CA LEU A 424 19.17 1.17 35.28
C LEU A 424 19.08 1.18 33.75
N VAL A 425 20.20 1.06 33.05
CA VAL A 425 20.23 0.99 31.58
C VAL A 425 19.45 -0.24 31.09
N ALA A 426 19.61 -1.40 31.73
CA ALA A 426 18.85 -2.61 31.40
C ALA A 426 17.34 -2.43 31.60
N GLU A 427 16.91 -1.82 32.70
CA GLU A 427 15.51 -1.49 32.98
C GLU A 427 14.91 -0.59 31.89
N LEU A 428 15.60 0.53 31.59
CA LEU A 428 15.15 1.50 30.59
C LEU A 428 15.12 0.89 29.18
N MET A 429 16.06 0.00 28.86
CA MET A 429 16.06 -0.77 27.61
C MET A 429 14.87 -1.74 27.54
N GLY A 430 14.50 -2.40 28.65
CA GLY A 430 13.29 -3.23 28.73
C GLY A 430 12.01 -2.43 28.47
N ILE A 431 11.89 -1.24 29.05
CA ILE A 431 10.76 -0.33 28.79
C ILE A 431 10.74 0.13 27.32
N PHE A 432 11.90 0.49 26.76
CA PHE A 432 12.02 0.97 25.38
C PHE A 432 11.66 -0.11 24.35
N THR A 433 12.06 -1.36 24.59
CA THR A 433 11.78 -2.50 23.71
C THR A 433 10.38 -3.07 23.89
N GLY A 434 9.72 -2.77 25.02
CA GLY A 434 8.43 -3.34 25.39
C GLY A 434 8.54 -4.73 26.02
N GLU A 435 9.74 -5.12 26.45
CA GLU A 435 10.04 -6.33 27.20
C GLU A 435 9.95 -6.00 28.71
N THR A 436 8.76 -5.68 29.21
CA THR A 436 8.56 -5.68 30.66
C THR A 436 8.57 -7.14 31.13
N ARG A 437 9.61 -7.52 31.89
CA ARG A 437 9.55 -8.74 32.73
C ARG A 437 8.31 -8.61 33.60
N THR A 438 7.39 -9.56 33.43
CA THR A 438 6.15 -9.73 34.19
C THR A 438 6.40 -9.81 35.69
#